data_AF-A0A1G1M0F2-F1
#
_entry.id   AF-A0A1G1M0F2-F1
#
_cell.length_a   1.000
_cell.length_b   1.000
_cell.length_c   1.000
_cell.angle_alpha   90.00
_cell.angle_beta   90.00
_cell.angle_gamma   90.00
#
_symmetry.space_group_name_H-M   'P 1'
#
loop_
_entity.id
_entity.type
_entity.pdbx_description
1 polymer ?
#
loop_
_entity_poly.entity_id
_entity_poly.type
_entity_poly.pdbx_seq_one_letter_code
_entity_poly.pdbx_strand_id
1 'polypeptide(L)' 'MAILISWLIASVEYCFQVPANRIGHYQFSAAQLKTIQEVITLIVFSVFSVVYLKEGLKWNYIAGFLMMIGAVFFVFKKW' A
#
# COMPACT_ATOMS: atom_id res chain seq x y z
N MET A 1 -9.46 -17.45 -12.12
CA MET A 1 -8.45 -16.56 -12.73
C MET A 1 -8.01 -15.43 -11.79
N ALA A 2 -8.93 -14.73 -11.12
CA ALA A 2 -8.58 -13.62 -10.22
C ALA A 2 -7.53 -13.97 -9.14
N ILE A 3 -7.63 -15.15 -8.53
CA ILE A 3 -6.74 -15.61 -7.45
C ILE A 3 -5.27 -15.66 -7.89
N LEU A 4 -4.99 -16.17 -9.10
CA LEU A 4 -3.62 -16.28 -9.62
C LEU A 4 -2.99 -14.91 -9.84
N ILE A 5 -3.77 -13.95 -10.35
CA ILE A 5 -3.29 -12.59 -10.60
C ILE A 5 -3.07 -11.86 -9.28
N SER A 6 -3.98 -11.98 -8.31
CA SER A 6 -3.80 -11.42 -6.97
C SER A 6 -2.56 -12.01 -6.26
N TRP A 7 -2.30 -13.31 -6.39
CA TRP A 7 -1.10 -13.95 -5.85
C TRP A 7 0.19 -13.48 -6.51
N LEU A 8 0.18 -13.29 -7.83
CA LEU A 8 1.35 -12.78 -8.55
C LEU A 8 1.69 -11.35 -8.10
N ILE A 9 0.67 -10.49 -8.01
CA ILE A 9 0.80 -9.10 -7.55
C ILE A 9 1.34 -9.05 -6.11
N ALA A 10 0.75 -9.83 -5.21
CA ALA A 10 1.20 -9.91 -3.82
C ALA A 10 2.65 -10.43 -3.70
N SER A 11 3.04 -11.39 -4.54
CA SER A 11 4.41 -11.93 -4.55
C SER A 11 5.44 -10.89 -5.01
N VAL A 12 5.11 -10.09 -6.03
CA VAL A 12 5.96 -8.99 -6.51
C VAL A 12 6.09 -7.91 -5.42
N GLU A 13 4.97 -7.52 -4.81
CA GLU A 13 4.97 -6.54 -3.71
C GLU A 13 5.86 -7.00 -2.55
N TYR A 14 5.73 -8.26 -2.13
CA TYR A 14 6.56 -8.82 -1.06
C TYR A 14 8.05 -8.88 -1.43
N CYS A 15 8.36 -9.22 -2.70
CA CYS A 15 9.73 -9.22 -3.21
C CYS A 15 10.39 -7.85 -3.15
N PHE A 16 9.64 -6.75 -3.31
CA PHE A 16 10.16 -5.40 -3.14
C PHE A 16 10.15 -4.93 -1.69
N GLN A 17 9.14 -5.34 -0.93
CA GLN A 17 9.01 -4.97 0.48
C GLN A 17 10.18 -5.48 1.31
N VAL A 18 10.62 -6.74 1.15
CA VAL A 18 11.71 -7.32 1.95
C VAL A 18 13.05 -6.55 1.80
N PRO A 19 13.57 -6.28 0.58
CA PRO A 19 14.78 -5.49 0.40
C PRO A 19 14.57 -4.03 0.79
N ALA A 20 13.41 -3.43 0.50
CA ALA A 20 13.10 -2.06 0.91
C ALA A 20 13.07 -1.93 2.45
N ASN A 21 12.53 -2.92 3.15
CA ASN A 21 12.56 -2.96 4.60
C ASN A 21 13.98 -3.08 5.13
N ARG A 22 14.79 -3.97 4.54
CA ARG A 22 16.17 -4.19 4.97
C ARG A 22 17.06 -2.96 4.75
N ILE A 23 16.91 -2.27 3.62
CA ILE A 23 17.68 -1.05 3.31
C ILE A 23 17.14 0.16 4.10
N GLY A 24 15.82 0.29 4.21
CA GLY A 24 15.18 1.42 4.89
C GLY A 24 15.30 1.37 6.41
N HIS A 25 15.51 0.21 7.03
CA HIS A 25 15.72 0.09 8.49
C HIS A 25 16.96 0.83 9.01
N TYR A 26 17.86 1.27 8.12
CA TYR A 26 19.03 2.08 8.48
C TYR A 26 18.71 3.59 8.57
N GLN A 27 17.62 4.05 7.95
CA GLN A 27 17.28 5.48 7.82
C GLN A 27 15.89 5.82 8.39
N PHE A 28 14.95 4.87 8.37
CA PHE A 28 13.56 5.04 8.78
C PHE A 28 13.23 4.12 9.96
N SER A 29 12.31 4.58 10.82
CA SER A 29 11.79 3.76 11.91
C SER A 29 10.86 2.67 11.38
N ALA A 30 10.78 1.52 12.05
CA ALA A 30 9.88 0.42 11.68
C ALA A 30 8.43 0.87 11.42
N ALA A 31 7.95 1.89 12.13
CA ALA A 31 6.64 2.50 11.90
C ALA A 31 6.51 3.18 10.53
N GLN A 32 7.51 3.95 10.09
CA GLN A 32 7.50 4.62 8.79
C GLN A 32 7.58 3.61 7.64
N LEU A 33 8.39 2.57 7.79
CA LEU A 33 8.48 1.48 6.82
C LEU A 33 7.15 0.72 6.67
N LYS A 34 6.49 0.43 7.79
CA LYS A 34 5.16 -0.18 7.81
C LYS A 34 4.12 0.71 7.09
N THR A 35 4.15 2.01 7.35
CA THR A 35 3.23 2.95 6.70
C THR A 35 3.46 3.03 5.19
N ILE A 36 4.72 3.07 4.73
CA ILE A 36 5.02 3.02 3.28
C ILE A 36 4.47 1.74 2.65
N GLN A 37 4.64 0.60 3.32
CA GLN A 37 4.09 -0.67 2.85
C GLN A 37 2.57 -0.59 2.70
N GLU A 38 1.84 -0.19 3.75
CA GLU A 38 0.38 -0.15 3.72
C GLU A 38 -0.14 0.73 2.57
N VAL A 39 0.53 1.85 2.31
CA VAL A 39 0.22 2.72 1.17
C VAL A 39 0.41 2.00 -0.17
N ILE A 40 1.54 1.31 -0.36
CA ILE A 40 1.81 0.56 -1.60
C ILE A 40 0.76 -0.53 -1.80
N THR A 41 0.49 -1.34 -0.78
CA THR A 41 -0.50 -2.42 -0.84
C THR A 41 -1.89 -1.89 -1.18
N LEU A 42 -2.30 -0.76 -0.62
CA LEU A 42 -3.61 -0.17 -0.87
C LEU A 42 -3.72 0.47 -2.26
N ILE A 43 -2.66 1.09 -2.77
CA ILE A 43 -2.61 1.58 -4.16
C ILE A 43 -2.75 0.40 -5.13
N VAL A 44 -1.95 -0.64 -4.94
CA VAL A 44 -1.96 -1.84 -5.79
C VAL A 44 -3.32 -2.52 -5.76
N PHE A 45 -3.91 -2.69 -4.57
CA PHE A 45 -5.24 -3.27 -4.41
C PHE A 45 -6.32 -2.43 -5.07
N SER A 46 -6.23 -1.10 -4.97
CA SER A 46 -7.21 -0.20 -5.57
C SER A 46 -7.14 -0.20 -7.09
N VAL A 47 -5.94 -0.18 -7.67
CA VAL A 47 -5.75 -0.36 -9.12
C VAL A 47 -6.30 -1.72 -9.57
N PHE A 48 -6.01 -2.79 -8.83
CA PHE A 48 -6.55 -4.11 -9.11
C PHE A 48 -8.09 -4.15 -9.07
N SER A 49 -8.70 -3.49 -8.07
CA SER A 49 -10.15 -3.44 -7.93
C SER A 49 -10.83 -2.73 -9.13
N VAL A 50 -10.25 -1.61 -9.59
CA VAL A 50 -10.78 -0.87 -10.75
C VAL A 50 -10.58 -1.62 -12.06
N VAL A 51 -9.37 -2.14 -12.29
CA VAL A 51 -8.99 -2.73 -13.58
C VAL A 51 -9.56 -4.14 -13.73
N TYR A 52 -9.54 -4.94 -12.66
CA TYR A 52 -9.84 -6.37 -12.71
C TYR A 52 -11.26 -6.69 -12.22
N LEU A 53 -11.70 -6.11 -11.09
CA LEU A 53 -13.06 -6.33 -10.59
C LEU A 53 -14.10 -5.50 -11.33
N LYS A 54 -13.71 -4.41 -12.02
CA LYS A 54 -14.63 -3.43 -12.61
C LYS A 54 -15.66 -2.88 -11.61
N GLU A 55 -15.43 -3.04 -10.30
CA GLU A 55 -16.21 -2.34 -9.30
C GLU A 55 -15.90 -0.86 -9.45
N GLY A 56 -16.89 -0.08 -9.88
CA GLY A 56 -16.75 1.36 -10.00
C GLY A 56 -16.27 1.93 -8.67
N LEU A 57 -15.22 2.76 -8.69
CA LEU A 57 -14.67 3.40 -7.51
C LEU A 57 -15.79 4.07 -6.70
N LYS A 58 -16.27 3.35 -5.68
CA LYS A 58 -17.23 3.89 -4.73
C LYS A 58 -16.56 5.03 -3.97
N TRP A 59 -17.35 6.04 -3.65
CA TRP A 59 -16.88 7.22 -2.92
C TRP A 59 -16.17 6.86 -1.60
N ASN A 60 -16.57 5.73 -0.99
CA ASN A 60 -15.95 5.16 0.20
C ASN A 60 -14.45 4.83 0.03
N TYR A 61 -14.01 4.39 -1.17
CA TYR A 61 -12.59 4.11 -1.42
C TYR A 61 -11.77 5.39 -1.46
N ILE A 62 -12.31 6.44 -2.06
CA ILE A 62 -11.66 7.76 -2.14
C ILE A 62 -11.55 8.38 -0.74
N ALA A 63 -12.64 8.31 0.05
CA ALA A 63 -12.62 8.74 1.45
C ALA A 63 -11.61 7.94 2.29
N GLY A 64 -11.53 6.62 2.09
CA GLY A 64 -10.54 5.76 2.72
C GLY A 64 -9.10 6.16 2.36
N PHE A 65 -8.82 6.42 1.09
CA PHE A 65 -7.50 6.93 0.65
C PHE A 65 -7.15 8.28 1.29
N LEU A 66 -8.10 9.19 1.37
CA LEU A 66 -7.90 10.49 2.01
C LEU A 66 -7.55 10.36 3.50
N MET A 67 -8.23 9.49 4.24
CA MET A 67 -7.88 9.19 5.64
C MET A 67 -6.48 8.58 5.76
N MET A 68 -6.09 7.75 4.80
CA MET A 68 -4.78 7.10 4.75
C MET A 68 -3.66 8.10 4.51
N ILE A 69 -3.85 9.06 3.61
CA ILE A 69 -2.91 10.17 3.40
C ILE A 69 -2.75 10.98 4.69
N GLY A 70 -3.85 11.20 5.42
CA GLY A 70 -3.81 11.79 6.77
C GLY A 70 -2.95 10.97 7.74
N ALA A 71 -3.10 9.64 7.76
CA ALA A 71 -2.29 8.76 8.58
C ALA A 71 -0.79 8.82 8.21
N VAL A 72 -0.45 8.82 6.92
CA VAL A 72 0.94 9.00 6.44
C VAL A 72 1.50 10.33 6.91
N PHE A 73 0.74 11.42 6.78
CA PHE A 73 1.16 12.73 7.23
C PHE A 73 1.45 12.75 8.73
N PHE A 74 0.61 12.14 9.56
CA PHE A 74 0.85 12.04 11.00
C PHE A 74 2.06 11.18 11.37
N VAL A 75 2.26 10.04 10.70
CA VAL A 75 3.39 9.14 10.97
C VAL A 75 4.73 9.75 10.56
N PHE A 76 4.75 10.54 9.48
CA PHE A 76 5.97 11.20 9.01
C PHE A 76 6.22 12.58 9.62
N LYS A 77 5.22 13.20 10.24
CA LYS A 77 5.37 14.48 10.93
C LYS A 77 6.14 14.29 12.23
N LYS A 78 7.43 14.60 12.19
CA LYS A 78 8.32 14.65 13.34
C LYS A 78 8.00 15.90 14.16
N TRP A 79 7.68 15.74 15.44
CA TRP A 79 7.53 16.84 16.41
C TRP A 79 8.90 17.24 16.94
#